data_AF-A0A495S232-F1
#
_entry.id   AF-A0A495S232-F1
#
_cell.length_a   1.000
_cell.length_b   1.000
_cell.length_c   1.000
_cell.angle_alpha   90.00
_cell.angle_beta   90.00
_cell.angle_gamma   90.00
#
_symmetry.space_group_name_H-M   'P 1'
#
loop_
_entity.id
_entity.type
_entity.pdbx_description
1 polymer ?
#
loop_
_entity_poly.entity_id
_entity_poly.type
_entity_poly.pdbx_seq_one_letter_code
_entity_poly.pdbx_strand_id
1 'polypeptide(L)'
;METIELTRKELYDIVWSTTLSKLTQQYAYTNDGIKKLCKQFEIPMPDGSYWSKLKFNKKFTKEKLNPVFGGVDKIVLTIRKEGNSINVDQAPLTIRTKEIENDPNAPLIVPDEITKPDILTIQTKQYWKGKISFTSYREDNRIKYPIRVEKSNRERALRFMDTFTKLIRYRGHTISKEYSDTGVLIDGIFIEIDLREASKRVPAKPPYSGTALEPIGEFIFKIGKYSCEKEWRDGKVKIEEYLARIVAKLEIEAQKEKEWKEHSRIVNLKREEEEKRKAEIKKRRDEEVDKFNRLVKLSEQYNKTLIIRQYIEAVKQKAININNLTPEKLEWIDWATNKADWVDPLINKPDDILD
;
A
#
# COMPACT_ATOMS: atom_id res chain seq x y z
N MET A 1 -9.96 -8.91 -28.91
CA MET A 1 -9.43 -10.29 -28.87
C MET A 1 -10.50 -11.16 -28.23
N GLU A 2 -10.80 -12.34 -28.76
CA GLU A 2 -11.80 -13.24 -28.15
C GLU A 2 -11.17 -13.94 -26.95
N THR A 3 -11.90 -13.93 -25.83
CA THR A 3 -11.48 -14.53 -24.56
C THR A 3 -12.48 -15.58 -24.13
N ILE A 4 -11.98 -16.66 -23.53
CA ILE A 4 -12.77 -17.70 -22.87
C ILE A 4 -12.49 -17.65 -21.36
N GLU A 5 -13.55 -17.75 -20.58
CA GLU A 5 -13.45 -17.89 -19.12
C GLU A 5 -13.47 -19.38 -18.76
N LEU A 6 -12.53 -19.80 -17.94
CA LEU A 6 -12.36 -21.18 -17.47
C LEU A 6 -12.20 -21.18 -15.95
N THR A 7 -12.68 -22.25 -15.34
CA THR A 7 -12.36 -22.61 -13.95
C THR A 7 -11.01 -23.31 -13.88
N ARG A 8 -10.44 -23.38 -12.68
CA ARG A 8 -9.22 -24.12 -12.36
C ARG A 8 -9.35 -25.60 -12.71
N LYS A 9 -10.54 -26.18 -12.51
CA LYS A 9 -10.81 -27.58 -12.88
C LYS A 9 -10.79 -27.78 -14.39
N GLU A 10 -11.42 -26.88 -15.15
CA GLU A 10 -11.41 -26.95 -16.61
C GLU A 10 -10.00 -26.79 -17.17
N LEU A 11 -9.20 -25.85 -16.65
CA LEU A 11 -7.82 -25.71 -17.08
C LEU A 11 -6.97 -26.94 -16.71
N TYR A 12 -7.19 -27.53 -15.53
CA TYR A 12 -6.55 -28.80 -15.15
C TYR A 12 -6.88 -29.92 -16.15
N ASP A 13 -8.15 -30.10 -16.51
CA ASP A 13 -8.57 -31.13 -17.46
C ASP A 13 -7.99 -30.88 -18.87
N ILE A 14 -7.88 -29.63 -19.30
CA ILE A 14 -7.25 -29.24 -20.56
C ILE A 14 -5.75 -29.57 -20.55
N VAL A 15 -5.03 -29.24 -19.48
CA VAL A 15 -3.57 -29.47 -19.36
C VAL A 15 -3.21 -30.95 -19.27
N TRP A 16 -4.10 -31.77 -18.70
CA TRP A 16 -3.93 -33.23 -18.64
C TRP A 16 -4.48 -33.99 -19.86
N SER A 17 -5.26 -33.35 -20.73
CA SER A 17 -5.78 -33.95 -21.98
C SER A 17 -4.93 -33.62 -23.21
N THR A 18 -4.27 -32.45 -23.21
CA THR A 18 -3.54 -31.97 -24.39
C THR A 18 -2.15 -31.42 -24.05
N THR A 19 -1.17 -31.63 -24.92
CA THR A 19 0.20 -31.10 -24.73
C THR A 19 0.24 -29.58 -24.78
N LEU A 20 1.17 -28.96 -24.03
CA LEU A 20 1.37 -27.50 -24.04
C LEU A 20 1.57 -26.95 -25.47
N SER A 21 2.29 -27.67 -26.32
CA SER A 21 2.50 -27.26 -27.72
C SER A 21 1.20 -27.09 -28.49
N LYS A 22 0.18 -27.93 -28.26
CA LYS A 22 -1.14 -27.78 -28.89
C LYS A 22 -1.95 -26.66 -28.23
N LEU A 23 -1.83 -26.51 -26.91
CA LEU A 23 -2.48 -25.41 -26.20
C LEU A 23 -1.98 -24.04 -26.70
N THR A 24 -0.70 -23.88 -27.01
CA THR A 24 -0.16 -22.65 -27.62
C THR A 24 -0.63 -22.39 -29.07
N GLN A 25 -1.23 -23.39 -29.73
CA GLN A 25 -1.88 -23.21 -31.03
C GLN A 25 -3.32 -22.72 -30.87
N GLN A 26 -4.01 -23.13 -29.80
CA GLN A 26 -5.40 -22.75 -29.52
C GLN A 26 -5.50 -21.42 -28.76
N TYR A 27 -4.57 -21.19 -27.83
CA TYR A 27 -4.55 -20.04 -26.95
C TYR A 27 -3.35 -19.15 -27.23
N ALA A 28 -3.52 -17.84 -27.10
CA ALA A 28 -2.47 -16.84 -27.28
C ALA A 28 -1.53 -16.78 -26.06
N TYR A 29 -0.91 -17.91 -25.71
CA TYR A 29 0.03 -18.07 -24.60
C TYR A 29 1.32 -18.77 -25.03
N THR A 30 2.42 -18.46 -24.33
CA THR A 30 3.67 -19.23 -24.41
C THR A 30 3.58 -20.51 -23.58
N ASN A 31 4.42 -21.50 -23.88
CA ASN A 31 4.59 -22.68 -23.02
C ASN A 31 4.87 -22.26 -21.56
N ASP A 32 5.74 -21.27 -21.35
CA ASP A 32 6.08 -20.79 -20.01
C ASP A 32 4.98 -19.94 -19.37
N GLY A 33 4.16 -19.27 -20.17
CA GLY A 33 2.99 -18.51 -19.75
C GLY A 33 1.91 -19.44 -19.23
N ILE A 34 1.64 -20.54 -19.94
CA ILE A 34 0.73 -21.60 -19.45
C ILE A 34 1.29 -22.21 -18.15
N LYS A 35 2.60 -22.48 -18.07
CA LYS A 35 3.22 -22.98 -16.81
C LYS A 35 3.08 -22.00 -15.64
N LYS A 36 3.34 -20.71 -15.88
CA LYS A 36 3.17 -19.65 -14.86
C LYS A 36 1.71 -19.55 -14.41
N LEU A 37 0.78 -19.62 -15.35
CA LEU A 37 -0.65 -19.63 -15.08
C LEU A 37 -1.04 -20.83 -14.21
N CYS A 38 -0.61 -22.04 -14.58
CA CYS A 38 -0.85 -23.23 -13.77
C CYS A 38 -0.26 -23.09 -12.36
N LYS A 39 0.95 -22.54 -12.23
CA LYS A 39 1.57 -22.28 -10.92
C LYS A 39 0.80 -21.25 -10.09
N GLN A 40 0.31 -20.18 -10.70
CA GLN A 40 -0.47 -19.14 -10.02
C GLN A 40 -1.80 -19.67 -9.46
N PHE A 41 -2.43 -20.61 -10.17
CA PHE A 41 -3.70 -21.22 -9.77
C PHE A 41 -3.53 -22.57 -9.04
N GLU A 42 -2.32 -22.93 -8.62
CA GLU A 42 -1.99 -24.20 -7.94
C GLU A 42 -2.47 -25.44 -8.71
N ILE A 43 -2.37 -25.41 -10.05
CA ILE A 43 -2.74 -26.51 -10.93
C ILE A 43 -1.51 -27.40 -11.16
N PRO A 44 -1.53 -28.67 -10.71
CA PRO A 44 -0.46 -29.59 -10.99
C PRO A 44 -0.45 -29.97 -12.48
N MET A 45 0.73 -29.97 -13.07
CA MET A 45 0.94 -30.26 -14.49
C MET A 45 1.49 -31.67 -14.69
N PRO A 46 1.21 -32.32 -15.83
CA PRO A 46 1.85 -33.58 -16.16
C PRO A 46 3.37 -33.40 -16.23
N ASP A 47 4.10 -34.34 -15.61
CA ASP A 47 5.55 -34.38 -15.71
C ASP A 47 6.01 -34.68 -17.14
N GLY A 48 7.29 -34.44 -17.45
CA GLY A 48 7.82 -34.69 -18.80
C GLY A 48 7.68 -36.15 -19.26
N SER A 49 7.53 -37.09 -18.31
CA SER A 49 7.40 -38.52 -18.59
C SER A 49 5.96 -38.96 -18.88
N TYR A 50 4.96 -38.17 -18.47
CA TYR A 50 3.53 -38.45 -18.61
C TYR A 50 3.13 -38.80 -20.04
N TRP A 51 3.42 -37.91 -21.00
CA TRP A 51 3.00 -38.09 -22.40
C TRP A 51 3.63 -39.33 -23.06
N SER A 52 4.88 -39.65 -22.69
CA SER A 52 5.56 -40.87 -23.12
C SER A 52 4.93 -42.11 -22.49
N LYS A 53 4.65 -42.08 -21.18
CA LYS A 53 3.98 -43.19 -20.47
C LYS A 53 2.59 -43.45 -21.03
N LEU A 54 1.83 -42.39 -21.34
CA LEU A 54 0.50 -42.47 -21.95
C LEU A 54 0.57 -43.13 -23.33
N LYS A 55 1.52 -42.73 -24.19
CA LYS A 55 1.70 -43.30 -25.53
C LYS A 55 2.06 -44.79 -25.50
N PHE A 56 2.84 -45.22 -24.51
CA PHE A 56 3.30 -46.61 -24.36
C PHE A 56 2.48 -47.44 -23.35
N ASN A 57 1.28 -46.98 -22.98
CA ASN A 57 0.38 -47.65 -22.02
C ASN A 57 1.06 -48.04 -20.69
N LYS A 58 2.01 -47.24 -20.22
CA LYS A 58 2.71 -47.45 -18.94
C LYS A 58 1.92 -46.78 -17.80
N LYS A 59 1.98 -47.38 -16.60
CA LYS A 59 1.38 -46.81 -15.40
C LYS A 59 1.97 -45.44 -15.07
N PHE A 60 1.11 -44.48 -14.73
CA PHE A 60 1.47 -43.15 -14.26
C PHE A 60 0.58 -42.73 -13.10
N THR A 61 1.04 -41.78 -12.28
CA THR A 61 0.26 -41.18 -11.20
C THR A 61 -0.20 -39.80 -11.66
N LYS A 62 -1.52 -39.58 -11.75
CA LYS A 62 -2.10 -38.26 -12.02
C LYS A 62 -2.24 -37.51 -10.69
N GLU A 63 -1.47 -36.44 -10.52
CA GLU A 63 -1.55 -35.59 -9.33
C GLU A 63 -2.95 -34.95 -9.24
N LYS A 64 -3.59 -35.07 -8.07
CA LYS A 64 -4.94 -34.54 -7.86
C LYS A 64 -4.88 -33.03 -7.68
N LEU A 65 -5.86 -32.34 -8.27
CA LEU A 65 -6.05 -30.91 -8.06
C LEU A 65 -6.38 -30.62 -6.58
N ASN A 66 -5.74 -29.61 -6.00
CA ASN A 66 -6.03 -29.16 -4.63
C ASN A 66 -7.50 -28.71 -4.54
N PRO A 67 -8.36 -29.28 -3.67
CA PRO A 67 -9.77 -28.91 -3.61
C PRO A 67 -9.99 -27.49 -3.07
N VAL A 68 -9.07 -26.95 -2.27
CA VAL A 68 -9.18 -25.62 -1.67
C VAL A 68 -8.29 -24.64 -2.43
N PHE A 69 -8.83 -23.49 -2.84
CA PHE A 69 -8.06 -22.40 -3.44
C PHE A 69 -8.34 -21.12 -2.67
N GLY A 70 -7.31 -20.41 -2.24
CA GLY A 70 -7.47 -19.13 -1.55
C GLY A 70 -7.81 -17.95 -2.47
N GLY A 71 -7.81 -18.15 -3.80
CA GLY A 71 -8.10 -17.13 -4.80
C GLY A 71 -9.44 -17.30 -5.50
N VAL A 72 -9.76 -16.36 -6.40
CA VAL A 72 -10.96 -16.44 -7.25
C VAL A 72 -10.76 -17.52 -8.31
N ASP A 73 -11.69 -18.48 -8.39
CA ASP A 73 -11.66 -19.58 -9.36
C ASP A 73 -12.14 -19.13 -10.76
N LYS A 74 -11.43 -18.17 -11.34
CA LYS A 74 -11.73 -17.59 -12.66
C LYS A 74 -10.44 -17.31 -13.42
N ILE A 75 -10.28 -18.00 -14.54
CA ILE A 75 -9.11 -17.93 -15.43
C ILE A 75 -9.59 -17.46 -16.80
N VAL A 76 -9.03 -16.36 -17.30
CA VAL A 76 -9.38 -15.85 -18.63
C VAL A 76 -8.26 -16.21 -19.62
N LEU A 77 -8.57 -17.02 -20.63
CA LEU A 77 -7.65 -17.34 -21.71
C LEU A 77 -8.05 -16.62 -23.00
N THR A 78 -7.08 -16.08 -23.72
CA THR A 78 -7.31 -15.47 -25.03
C THR A 78 -7.16 -16.51 -26.15
N ILE A 79 -8.14 -16.61 -27.03
CA ILE A 79 -8.12 -17.52 -28.18
C ILE A 79 -7.17 -16.96 -29.25
N ARG A 80 -6.36 -17.83 -29.85
CA ARG A 80 -5.45 -17.46 -30.93
C ARG A 80 -6.23 -17.31 -32.24
N LYS A 81 -6.18 -16.11 -32.85
CA LYS A 81 -6.63 -15.89 -34.24
C LYS A 81 -5.50 -16.18 -35.23
N GLU A 82 -5.81 -16.80 -36.36
CA GLU A 82 -4.86 -17.04 -37.46
C GLU A 82 -4.25 -15.73 -37.95
N GLY A 83 -2.93 -15.71 -38.17
CA GLY A 83 -2.16 -14.52 -38.58
C GLY A 83 -1.39 -13.82 -37.45
N ASN A 84 -1.64 -14.13 -36.18
CA ASN A 84 -0.84 -13.59 -35.08
C ASN A 84 0.50 -14.32 -34.93
N SER A 85 1.61 -13.62 -35.19
CA SER A 85 2.97 -14.08 -34.92
C SER A 85 3.21 -14.15 -33.39
N ILE A 86 3.39 -15.39 -32.91
CA ILE A 86 4.08 -15.86 -31.70
C ILE A 86 4.01 -14.96 -30.42
N ASN A 87 3.46 -15.56 -29.37
CA ASN A 87 3.71 -15.31 -27.93
C ASN A 87 3.51 -13.88 -27.41
N VAL A 88 2.31 -13.63 -26.89
CA VAL A 88 2.09 -12.50 -25.99
C VAL A 88 2.24 -13.03 -24.56
N ASP A 89 3.28 -12.61 -23.86
CA ASP A 89 3.28 -12.66 -22.39
C ASP A 89 2.01 -11.92 -21.93
N GLN A 90 1.07 -12.59 -21.26
CA GLN A 90 -0.20 -11.97 -20.84
C GLN A 90 -0.08 -11.15 -19.56
N ALA A 91 1.14 -10.80 -19.15
CA ALA A 91 1.35 -9.80 -18.13
C ALA A 91 0.56 -8.52 -18.48
N PRO A 92 -0.10 -7.86 -17.50
CA PRO A 92 -0.87 -6.63 -17.74
C PRO A 92 -0.09 -5.57 -18.52
N LEU A 93 1.22 -5.48 -18.28
CA LEU A 93 2.12 -4.58 -18.97
C LEU A 93 2.17 -4.83 -20.49
N THR A 94 2.28 -6.09 -20.91
CA THR A 94 2.37 -6.42 -22.33
C THR A 94 1.05 -6.17 -23.04
N ILE A 95 -0.08 -6.52 -22.40
CA ILE A 95 -1.41 -6.26 -22.94
C ILE A 95 -1.59 -4.75 -23.17
N ARG A 96 -1.30 -3.95 -22.15
CA ARG A 96 -1.44 -2.50 -22.21
C ARG A 96 -0.47 -1.85 -23.19
N THR A 97 0.76 -2.36 -23.28
CA THR A 97 1.75 -1.90 -24.27
C THR A 97 1.21 -2.12 -25.69
N LYS A 98 0.71 -3.32 -25.99
CA LYS A 98 0.14 -3.64 -27.30
C LYS A 98 -1.13 -2.87 -27.60
N GLU A 99 -1.96 -2.59 -26.60
CA GLU A 99 -3.14 -1.72 -26.77
C GLU A 99 -2.72 -0.35 -27.30
N ILE A 100 -1.64 0.23 -26.73
CA ILE A 100 -1.11 1.52 -27.16
C ILE A 100 -0.43 1.41 -28.54
N GLU A 101 0.35 0.36 -28.80
CA GLU A 101 1.03 0.16 -30.09
C GLU A 101 0.07 -0.06 -31.26
N ASN A 102 -1.07 -0.70 -31.02
CA ASN A 102 -2.07 -0.98 -32.06
C ASN A 102 -3.00 0.22 -32.33
N ASP A 103 -2.90 1.31 -31.57
CA ASP A 103 -3.65 2.54 -31.84
C ASP A 103 -2.94 3.35 -32.95
N PRO A 104 -3.51 3.44 -34.16
CA PRO A 104 -2.84 4.09 -35.30
C PRO A 104 -2.66 5.61 -35.10
N ASN A 105 -3.41 6.22 -34.18
CA ASN A 105 -3.35 7.67 -33.92
C ASN A 105 -2.42 8.02 -32.74
N ALA A 106 -1.90 7.03 -32.02
CA ALA A 106 -1.01 7.27 -30.89
C ALA A 106 0.33 7.86 -31.38
N PRO A 107 0.80 8.99 -30.79
CA PRO A 107 2.08 9.59 -31.17
C PRO A 107 3.24 8.79 -30.60
N LEU A 108 3.63 7.72 -31.30
CA LEU A 108 4.69 6.79 -30.89
C LEU A 108 6.02 7.02 -31.59
N ILE A 109 6.03 7.74 -32.71
CA ILE A 109 7.24 8.01 -33.49
C ILE A 109 7.83 9.34 -33.03
N VAL A 110 9.06 9.30 -32.53
CA VAL A 110 9.81 10.51 -32.18
C VAL A 110 10.38 11.12 -33.46
N PRO A 111 9.95 12.35 -33.85
CA PRO A 111 10.44 12.99 -35.06
C PRO A 111 11.86 13.54 -34.86
N ASP A 112 12.60 13.70 -35.96
CA ASP A 112 13.91 14.35 -35.95
C ASP A 112 13.82 15.86 -35.68
N GLU A 113 12.69 16.50 -35.99
CA GLU A 113 12.45 17.92 -35.70
C GLU A 113 11.07 18.15 -35.06
N ILE A 114 11.02 19.11 -34.14
CA ILE A 114 9.80 19.46 -33.41
C ILE A 114 9.09 20.61 -34.14
N THR A 115 8.04 20.30 -34.89
CA THR A 115 7.25 21.30 -35.64
C THR A 115 6.17 21.97 -34.81
N LYS A 116 5.49 21.20 -33.96
CA LYS A 116 4.44 21.68 -33.04
C LYS A 116 4.81 21.31 -31.60
N PRO A 117 5.67 22.09 -30.92
CA PRO A 117 6.15 21.75 -29.59
C PRO A 117 5.03 21.85 -28.55
N ASP A 118 5.06 20.97 -27.56
CA ASP A 118 4.26 21.10 -26.36
C ASP A 118 4.66 22.36 -25.56
N ILE A 119 3.72 22.89 -24.76
CA ILE A 119 3.99 24.02 -23.88
C ILE A 119 5.16 23.75 -22.92
N LEU A 120 5.31 22.51 -22.45
CA LEU A 120 6.43 22.08 -21.59
C LEU A 120 7.77 22.13 -22.32
N THR A 121 7.80 21.77 -23.60
CA THR A 121 8.97 21.89 -24.48
C THR A 121 9.39 23.36 -24.62
N ILE A 122 8.41 24.24 -24.85
CA ILE A 122 8.65 25.69 -24.97
C ILE A 122 9.21 26.25 -23.64
N GLN A 123 8.57 25.93 -22.51
CA GLN A 123 8.98 26.38 -21.18
C GLN A 123 10.40 25.87 -20.85
N THR A 124 10.69 24.60 -21.14
CA THR A 124 12.03 24.02 -20.91
C THR A 124 13.10 24.73 -21.75
N LYS A 125 12.82 25.03 -23.04
CA LYS A 125 13.74 25.80 -23.90
C LYS A 125 13.96 27.23 -23.35
N GLN A 126 12.91 27.90 -22.89
CA GLN A 126 13.03 29.24 -22.29
C GLN A 126 13.87 29.24 -21.02
N TYR A 127 13.72 28.21 -20.18
CA TYR A 127 14.48 28.04 -18.95
C TYR A 127 15.97 27.84 -19.23
N TRP A 128 16.33 26.99 -20.20
CA TRP A 128 17.73 26.82 -20.58
C TRP A 128 18.37 28.08 -21.16
N LYS A 129 17.58 28.98 -21.73
CA LYS A 129 18.00 30.31 -22.20
C LYS A 129 18.03 31.36 -21.08
N GLY A 130 17.69 31.01 -19.84
CA GLY A 130 17.63 31.93 -18.71
C GLY A 130 16.47 32.93 -18.76
N LYS A 131 15.50 32.75 -19.68
CA LYS A 131 14.35 33.66 -19.84
C LYS A 131 13.29 33.49 -18.76
N ILE A 132 13.20 32.29 -18.19
CA ILE A 132 12.31 31.97 -17.07
C ILE A 132 13.13 31.26 -15.98
N SER A 133 12.73 31.43 -14.73
CA SER A 133 13.31 30.74 -13.58
C SER A 133 12.21 30.04 -12.79
N PHE A 134 12.53 28.86 -12.26
CA PHE A 134 11.65 28.10 -11.37
C PHE A 134 12.22 28.22 -9.96
N THR A 135 11.98 29.35 -9.29
CA THR A 135 12.41 29.55 -7.90
C THR A 135 11.33 29.03 -6.96
N SER A 136 11.74 28.35 -5.88
CA SER A 136 10.83 27.74 -4.89
C SER A 136 10.01 28.74 -4.07
N TYR A 137 10.35 30.03 -4.13
CA TYR A 137 9.76 31.09 -3.30
C TYR A 137 8.59 31.82 -3.97
N ARG A 138 8.26 31.49 -5.23
CA ARG A 138 7.09 32.05 -5.93
C ARG A 138 6.20 30.89 -6.35
N GLU A 139 4.89 31.07 -6.26
CA GLU A 139 3.88 30.14 -6.81
C GLU A 139 3.95 30.12 -8.34
N ASP A 140 5.05 29.58 -8.87
CA ASP A 140 5.24 29.40 -10.30
C ASP A 140 4.63 28.06 -10.72
N ASN A 141 3.43 28.17 -11.30
CA ASN A 141 2.67 27.04 -11.86
C ASN A 141 3.26 26.53 -13.19
N ARG A 142 4.32 27.15 -13.73
CA ARG A 142 5.00 26.63 -14.91
C ARG A 142 5.77 25.35 -14.57
N ILE A 143 5.93 24.49 -15.56
CA ILE A 143 6.57 23.19 -15.41
C ILE A 143 7.69 23.09 -16.44
N LYS A 144 8.84 22.52 -16.06
CA LYS A 144 9.89 22.13 -17.01
C LYS A 144 10.07 20.63 -16.97
N TYR A 145 10.58 20.09 -18.07
CA TYR A 145 10.99 18.69 -18.04
C TYR A 145 12.16 18.48 -17.07
N PRO A 146 12.16 17.36 -16.32
CA PRO A 146 13.24 16.96 -15.45
C PRO A 146 14.38 16.34 -16.27
N ILE A 147 15.03 17.16 -17.10
CA ILE A 147 16.11 16.74 -18.01
C ILE A 147 17.48 17.07 -17.40
N ARG A 148 18.32 16.04 -17.22
CA ARG A 148 19.71 16.13 -16.73
C ARG A 148 20.67 15.48 -17.72
N VAL A 149 20.89 16.17 -18.83
CA VAL A 149 21.78 15.73 -19.93
C VAL A 149 22.77 16.83 -20.30
N GLU A 150 23.86 16.46 -20.95
CA GLU A 150 24.84 17.41 -21.49
C GLU A 150 24.22 18.30 -22.58
N LYS A 151 24.80 19.50 -22.82
CA LYS A 151 24.28 20.46 -23.81
C LYS A 151 24.11 19.86 -25.21
N SER A 152 25.06 19.01 -25.61
CA SER A 152 25.07 18.26 -26.87
C SER A 152 23.81 17.42 -27.07
N ASN A 153 23.26 16.85 -25.99
CA ASN A 153 22.15 15.91 -26.01
C ASN A 153 20.78 16.54 -25.74
N ARG A 154 20.71 17.86 -25.53
CA ARG A 154 19.48 18.57 -25.16
C ARG A 154 18.36 18.45 -26.20
N GLU A 155 18.67 18.55 -27.49
CA GLU A 155 17.65 18.49 -28.54
C GLU A 155 17.05 17.07 -28.64
N ARG A 156 17.87 16.01 -28.56
CA ARG A 156 17.37 14.62 -28.50
C ARG A 156 16.45 14.43 -27.29
N ALA A 157 16.86 14.89 -26.12
CA ALA A 157 16.07 14.80 -24.89
C ALA A 157 14.72 15.53 -25.03
N LEU A 158 14.71 16.70 -25.68
CA LEU A 158 13.45 17.42 -25.93
C LEU A 158 12.55 16.69 -26.92
N ARG A 159 13.09 16.11 -28.00
CA ARG A 159 12.28 15.35 -28.98
C ARG A 159 11.59 14.16 -28.32
N PHE A 160 12.32 13.43 -27.48
CA PHE A 160 11.77 12.34 -26.68
C PHE A 160 10.69 12.84 -25.72
N MET A 161 10.99 13.84 -24.87
CA MET A 161 10.05 14.32 -23.85
C MET A 161 8.80 14.97 -24.45
N ASP A 162 8.93 15.66 -25.59
CA ASP A 162 7.82 16.26 -26.33
C ASP A 162 6.85 15.18 -26.85
N THR A 163 7.39 14.13 -27.49
CA THR A 163 6.61 13.00 -28.00
C THR A 163 5.96 12.21 -26.86
N PHE A 164 6.72 11.94 -25.80
CA PHE A 164 6.20 11.32 -24.57
C PHE A 164 5.04 12.12 -23.98
N THR A 165 5.17 13.45 -23.87
CA THR A 165 4.13 14.31 -23.33
C THR A 165 2.88 14.32 -24.20
N LYS A 166 3.04 14.34 -25.52
CA LYS A 166 1.92 14.24 -26.46
C LYS A 166 1.20 12.91 -26.30
N LEU A 167 1.92 11.81 -26.12
CA LEU A 167 1.34 10.49 -25.87
C LEU A 167 0.57 10.44 -24.54
N ILE A 168 1.14 10.98 -23.47
CA ILE A 168 0.47 11.13 -22.17
C ILE A 168 -0.85 11.90 -22.32
N ARG A 169 -0.83 13.06 -22.99
CA ARG A 169 -2.04 13.87 -23.22
C ARG A 169 -3.06 13.17 -24.10
N TYR A 170 -2.61 12.51 -25.17
CA TYR A 170 -3.47 11.72 -26.05
C TYR A 170 -4.19 10.61 -25.29
N ARG A 171 -3.52 9.98 -24.32
CA ARG A 171 -4.08 8.96 -23.43
C ARG A 171 -5.02 9.51 -22.34
N GLY A 172 -5.23 10.84 -22.30
CA GLY A 172 -6.11 11.49 -21.32
C GLY A 172 -5.42 11.90 -20.02
N HIS A 173 -4.10 11.78 -19.95
CA HIS A 173 -3.31 12.05 -18.74
C HIS A 173 -2.64 13.42 -18.83
N THR A 174 -2.12 13.91 -17.70
CA THR A 174 -1.47 15.23 -17.65
C THR A 174 -0.08 15.15 -17.03
N ILE A 175 0.77 16.12 -17.36
CA ILE A 175 2.04 16.33 -16.65
C ILE A 175 1.79 17.38 -15.59
N SER A 176 2.20 17.08 -14.36
CA SER A 176 2.06 17.96 -13.21
C SER A 176 3.40 18.14 -12.51
N LYS A 177 3.41 19.03 -11.52
CA LYS A 177 4.53 19.24 -10.62
C LYS A 177 4.01 19.18 -9.19
N GLU A 178 4.67 18.36 -8.37
CA GLU A 178 4.46 18.32 -6.93
C GLU A 178 5.78 18.72 -6.25
N TYR A 179 5.74 19.78 -5.44
CA TYR A 179 6.94 20.37 -4.82
C TYR A 179 8.02 20.74 -5.84
N SER A 180 9.18 20.06 -5.82
CA SER A 180 10.28 20.23 -6.77
C SER A 180 10.21 19.29 -7.96
N ASP A 181 9.32 18.30 -7.92
CA ASP A 181 9.37 17.14 -8.79
C ASP A 181 8.35 17.26 -9.91
N THR A 182 8.73 16.79 -11.09
CA THR A 182 7.85 16.76 -12.26
C THR A 182 7.44 15.32 -12.52
N GLY A 183 6.18 15.10 -12.84
CA GLY A 183 5.63 13.77 -12.94
C GLY A 183 4.38 13.72 -13.82
N VAL A 184 3.88 12.51 -14.04
CA VAL A 184 2.60 12.29 -14.70
C VAL A 184 1.52 12.15 -13.64
N LEU A 185 0.39 12.84 -13.85
CA LEU A 185 -0.81 12.73 -13.04
C LEU A 185 -1.84 11.87 -13.79
N ILE A 186 -2.14 10.70 -13.24
CA ILE A 186 -3.10 9.72 -13.77
C ILE A 186 -4.09 9.41 -12.65
N ASP A 187 -5.38 9.68 -12.85
CA ASP A 187 -6.44 9.38 -11.86
C ASP A 187 -6.16 9.92 -10.44
N GLY A 188 -5.52 11.09 -10.34
CA GLY A 188 -5.13 11.69 -9.05
C GLY A 188 -3.88 11.07 -8.41
N ILE A 189 -3.23 10.13 -9.09
CA ILE A 189 -1.94 9.56 -8.69
C ILE A 189 -0.81 10.26 -9.45
N PHE A 190 0.07 10.91 -8.69
CA PHE A 190 1.28 11.52 -9.22
C PHE A 190 2.44 10.51 -9.22
N ILE A 191 3.06 10.32 -10.39
CA ILE A 191 4.24 9.48 -10.57
C ILE A 191 5.38 10.34 -11.10
N GLU A 192 6.44 10.52 -10.30
CA GLU A 192 7.64 11.26 -10.72
C GLU A 192 8.22 10.64 -12.00
N ILE A 193 8.71 11.49 -12.89
CA ILE A 193 9.51 11.10 -14.04
C ILE A 193 10.86 11.81 -14.01
N ASP A 194 11.87 11.21 -14.61
CA ASP A 194 13.19 11.82 -14.74
C ASP A 194 13.90 11.32 -15.99
N LEU A 195 14.55 12.23 -16.73
CA LEU A 195 15.40 11.90 -17.86
C LEU A 195 16.82 12.35 -17.59
N ARG A 196 17.75 11.39 -17.47
CA ARG A 196 19.17 11.68 -17.21
C ARG A 196 20.08 10.98 -18.22
N GLU A 197 21.30 11.51 -18.33
CA GLU A 197 22.36 10.86 -19.09
C GLU A 197 23.17 9.92 -18.20
N ALA A 198 23.42 8.70 -18.68
CA ALA A 198 24.31 7.76 -18.03
C ALA A 198 25.73 8.34 -18.01
N SER A 199 26.42 8.14 -16.90
CA SER A 199 27.79 8.62 -16.70
C SER A 199 28.72 7.48 -16.33
N LYS A 200 29.96 7.52 -16.81
CA LYS A 200 31.06 6.66 -16.36
C LYS A 200 31.90 7.40 -15.32
N ARG A 201 32.44 6.66 -14.35
CA ARG A 201 33.43 7.21 -13.40
C ARG A 201 34.81 7.20 -14.04
N VAL A 202 35.48 8.34 -14.02
CA VAL A 202 36.86 8.51 -14.48
C VAL A 202 37.69 9.18 -13.37
N PRO A 203 39.02 9.03 -13.35
CA PRO A 203 39.88 9.79 -12.43
C PRO A 203 39.68 11.30 -12.61
N ALA A 204 39.66 12.04 -11.50
CA ALA A 204 39.56 13.50 -11.56
C ALA A 204 40.82 14.11 -12.20
N LYS A 205 40.64 15.20 -12.97
CA LYS A 205 41.77 15.96 -13.53
C LYS A 205 42.41 16.81 -12.42
N PRO A 206 43.76 16.89 -12.34
CA PRO A 206 44.44 17.75 -11.37
C PRO A 206 43.94 19.21 -11.45
N PRO A 207 43.88 19.96 -10.34
CA PRO A 207 44.42 19.67 -8.99
C PRO A 207 43.47 18.85 -8.09
N TYR A 208 42.32 18.43 -8.59
CA TYR A 208 41.33 17.72 -7.77
C TYR A 208 41.67 16.24 -7.64
N SER A 209 41.64 15.72 -6.42
CA SER A 209 41.74 14.29 -6.14
C SER A 209 40.36 13.63 -6.16
N GLY A 210 40.30 12.34 -6.50
CA GLY A 210 39.07 11.55 -6.51
C GLY A 210 38.62 11.13 -7.91
N THR A 211 37.30 11.02 -8.10
CA THR A 211 36.69 10.56 -9.35
C THR A 211 35.70 11.59 -9.88
N ALA A 212 35.72 11.82 -11.19
CA ALA A 212 34.75 12.62 -11.91
C ALA A 212 33.76 11.71 -12.67
N LEU A 213 32.57 12.23 -12.94
CA LEU A 213 31.56 11.56 -13.77
C LEU A 213 31.57 12.21 -15.17
N GLU A 214 31.82 11.39 -16.18
CA GLU A 214 31.73 11.80 -17.58
C GLU A 214 30.46 11.19 -18.22
N PRO A 215 29.55 12.00 -18.78
CA PRO A 215 28.41 11.51 -19.53
C PRO A 215 28.84 10.67 -20.75
N ILE A 216 28.05 9.64 -21.09
CA ILE A 216 28.38 8.67 -22.16
C ILE A 216 27.48 8.85 -23.40
N GLY A 217 26.47 9.72 -23.35
CA GLY A 217 25.50 9.90 -24.45
C GLY A 217 24.30 8.93 -24.43
N GLU A 218 24.22 8.05 -23.44
CA GLU A 218 23.10 7.12 -23.26
C GLU A 218 22.06 7.70 -22.30
N PHE A 219 20.79 7.65 -22.68
CA PHE A 219 19.70 8.14 -21.84
C PHE A 219 19.18 7.08 -20.90
N ILE A 220 18.83 7.51 -19.70
CA ILE A 220 18.09 6.75 -18.69
C ILE A 220 16.82 7.54 -18.38
N PHE A 221 15.67 6.96 -18.73
CA PHE A 221 14.37 7.45 -18.33
C PHE A 221 13.87 6.67 -17.11
N LYS A 222 13.58 7.37 -16.02
CA LYS A 222 13.13 6.81 -14.76
C LYS A 222 11.70 7.26 -14.47
N ILE A 223 10.90 6.37 -13.90
CA ILE A 223 9.62 6.69 -13.27
C ILE A 223 9.60 6.22 -11.82
N GLY A 224 8.80 6.89 -10.99
CA GLY A 224 8.57 6.55 -9.60
C GLY A 224 9.74 6.91 -8.66
N LYS A 225 9.56 6.57 -7.38
CA LYS A 225 10.51 6.77 -6.29
C LYS A 225 10.66 5.50 -5.47
N TYR A 226 11.82 5.33 -4.83
CA TYR A 226 12.04 4.27 -3.85
C TYR A 226 11.75 2.87 -4.41
N SER A 227 10.85 2.11 -3.78
CA SER A 227 10.53 0.72 -4.12
C SER A 227 9.72 0.55 -5.41
N CYS A 228 9.09 1.60 -5.94
CA CYS A 228 8.35 1.56 -7.20
C CYS A 228 9.16 2.09 -8.41
N GLU A 229 10.45 2.36 -8.21
CA GLU A 229 11.32 2.90 -9.26
C GLU A 229 11.48 1.94 -10.43
N LYS A 230 11.33 2.48 -11.65
CA LYS A 230 11.61 1.74 -12.87
C LYS A 230 12.36 2.60 -13.86
N GLU A 231 13.45 2.05 -14.40
CA GLU A 231 14.28 2.72 -15.39
C GLU A 231 14.31 1.97 -16.73
N TRP A 232 14.42 2.75 -17.80
CA TRP A 232 14.75 2.31 -19.15
C TRP A 232 16.00 3.05 -19.59
N ARG A 233 16.97 2.31 -20.12
CA ARG A 233 18.25 2.85 -20.57
C ARG A 233 18.44 2.56 -22.05
N ASP A 234 19.07 3.49 -22.75
CA ASP A 234 19.58 3.25 -24.09
C ASP A 234 20.51 2.03 -24.11
N GLY A 235 20.33 1.19 -25.12
CA GLY A 235 21.26 0.11 -25.41
C GLY A 235 21.19 -0.23 -26.88
N LYS A 236 20.92 -1.50 -27.19
CA LYS A 236 20.60 -1.93 -28.56
C LYS A 236 19.30 -1.31 -29.07
N VAL A 237 18.34 -1.15 -28.16
CA VAL A 237 17.05 -0.48 -28.39
C VAL A 237 17.15 0.89 -27.75
N LYS A 238 16.72 1.92 -28.47
CA LYS A 238 16.72 3.30 -27.99
C LYS A 238 15.51 3.57 -27.11
N ILE A 239 15.61 4.50 -26.16
CA ILE A 239 14.48 4.78 -25.25
C ILE A 239 13.23 5.28 -25.97
N GLU A 240 13.40 5.92 -27.13
CA GLU A 240 12.34 6.35 -28.03
C GLU A 240 11.42 5.20 -28.45
N GLU A 241 11.94 3.98 -28.60
CA GLU A 241 11.16 2.79 -28.95
C GLU A 241 10.37 2.23 -27.76
N TYR A 242 10.66 2.66 -26.53
CA TYR A 242 9.95 2.20 -25.34
C TYR A 242 8.73 3.06 -24.97
N LEU A 243 8.35 4.06 -25.77
CA LEU A 243 7.26 5.01 -25.43
C LEU A 243 5.97 4.32 -24.99
N ALA A 244 5.44 3.39 -25.81
CA ALA A 244 4.23 2.65 -25.47
C ALA A 244 4.38 1.87 -24.16
N ARG A 245 5.52 1.21 -23.97
CA ARG A 245 5.81 0.40 -22.79
C ARG A 245 5.97 1.24 -21.52
N ILE A 246 6.56 2.43 -21.63
CA ILE A 246 6.72 3.38 -20.52
C ILE A 246 5.34 3.89 -20.08
N VAL A 247 4.50 4.33 -21.04
CA VAL A 247 3.15 4.82 -20.73
C VAL A 247 2.27 3.71 -20.16
N ALA A 248 2.30 2.51 -20.74
CA ALA A 248 1.60 1.35 -20.20
C ALA A 248 2.01 1.04 -18.75
N LYS A 249 3.31 1.15 -18.44
CA LYS A 249 3.80 0.95 -17.07
C LYS A 249 3.29 2.03 -16.12
N LEU A 250 3.28 3.30 -16.53
CA LEU A 250 2.74 4.40 -15.73
C LEU A 250 1.27 4.19 -15.38
N GLU A 251 0.44 3.82 -16.37
CA GLU A 251 -0.99 3.56 -16.15
C GLU A 251 -1.23 2.39 -15.17
N ILE A 252 -0.44 1.31 -15.30
CA ILE A 252 -0.54 0.16 -14.40
C ILE A 252 -0.14 0.51 -12.97
N GLU A 253 0.95 1.27 -12.79
CA GLU A 253 1.38 1.68 -11.46
C GLU A 253 0.40 2.68 -10.83
N ALA A 254 -0.18 3.58 -11.61
CA ALA A 254 -1.23 4.49 -11.13
C ALA A 254 -2.46 3.71 -10.64
N GLN A 255 -2.91 2.71 -11.39
CA GLN A 255 -4.05 1.88 -11.00
C GLN A 255 -3.78 1.11 -9.70
N LYS A 256 -2.61 0.49 -9.57
CA LYS A 256 -2.22 -0.23 -8.34
C LYS A 256 -2.17 0.69 -7.12
N GLU A 257 -1.59 1.87 -7.27
CA GLU A 257 -1.48 2.84 -6.19
C GLU A 257 -2.87 3.35 -5.76
N LYS A 258 -3.77 3.58 -6.72
CA LYS A 258 -5.16 3.97 -6.46
C LYS A 258 -5.90 2.89 -5.66
N GLU A 259 -5.79 1.62 -6.08
CA GLU A 259 -6.37 0.48 -5.38
C GLU A 259 -5.80 0.33 -3.96
N TRP A 260 -4.48 0.48 -3.81
CA TRP A 260 -3.82 0.40 -2.51
C TRP A 260 -4.25 1.53 -1.56
N LYS A 261 -4.38 2.76 -2.06
CA LYS A 261 -4.88 3.91 -1.28
C LYS A 261 -6.31 3.68 -0.81
N GLU A 262 -7.19 3.20 -1.67
CA GLU A 262 -8.59 2.93 -1.30
C GLU A 262 -8.70 1.78 -0.29
N HIS A 263 -7.94 0.69 -0.50
CA HIS A 263 -7.89 -0.40 0.46
C HIS A 263 -7.39 0.06 1.83
N SER A 264 -6.32 0.85 1.84
CA SER A 264 -5.76 1.43 3.08
C SER A 264 -6.75 2.35 3.78
N ARG A 265 -7.51 3.16 3.03
CA ARG A 265 -8.57 4.02 3.56
C ARG A 265 -9.65 3.20 4.26
N ILE A 266 -10.13 2.12 3.64
CA ILE A 266 -11.16 1.25 4.21
C ILE A 266 -10.64 0.53 5.48
N VAL A 267 -9.40 0.05 5.47
CA VAL A 267 -8.78 -0.62 6.62
C VAL A 267 -8.63 0.33 7.80
N ASN A 268 -8.18 1.57 7.55
CA ASN A 268 -8.03 2.59 8.59
C ASN A 268 -9.39 2.96 9.22
N LEU A 269 -10.44 3.14 8.41
CA LEU A 269 -11.79 3.42 8.92
C LEU A 269 -12.29 2.31 9.86
N LYS A 270 -12.13 1.03 9.47
CA LYS A 270 -12.51 -0.11 10.32
C LYS A 270 -11.73 -0.14 11.63
N ARG A 271 -10.43 0.18 11.58
CA ARG A 271 -9.57 0.24 12.75
C ARG A 271 -10.01 1.34 13.71
N GLU A 272 -10.32 2.54 13.20
CA GLU A 272 -10.82 3.66 14.01
C GLU A 272 -12.15 3.33 14.70
N GLU A 273 -13.08 2.66 13.99
CA GLU A 273 -14.34 2.19 14.57
C GLU A 273 -14.12 1.16 15.69
N GLU A 274 -13.22 0.19 15.47
CA GLU A 274 -12.88 -0.82 16.47
C GLU A 274 -12.19 -0.21 17.71
N GLU A 275 -11.29 0.75 17.51
CA GLU A 275 -10.62 1.49 18.58
C GLU A 275 -11.62 2.30 19.41
N LYS A 276 -12.56 3.00 18.76
CA LYS A 276 -13.66 3.70 19.45
C LYS A 276 -14.52 2.74 20.29
N ARG A 277 -14.90 1.59 19.72
CA ARG A 277 -15.69 0.57 20.42
C ARG A 277 -14.94 0.02 21.63
N LYS A 278 -13.64 -0.30 21.48
CA LYS A 278 -12.80 -0.79 22.59
C LYS A 278 -12.64 0.27 23.67
N ALA A 279 -12.42 1.53 23.29
CA ALA A 279 -12.31 2.64 24.24
C ALA A 279 -13.61 2.85 25.04
N GLU A 280 -14.77 2.73 24.39
CA GLU A 280 -16.06 2.86 25.06
C GLU A 280 -16.32 1.70 26.04
N ILE A 281 -16.03 0.45 25.64
CA ILE A 281 -16.14 -0.71 26.53
C ILE A 281 -15.19 -0.57 27.72
N LYS A 282 -13.96 -0.14 27.48
CA LYS A 282 -12.97 0.08 28.53
C LYS A 282 -13.44 1.16 29.51
N LYS A 283 -13.93 2.29 29.01
CA LYS A 283 -14.46 3.38 29.84
C LYS A 283 -15.61 2.89 30.73
N ARG A 284 -16.58 2.15 30.18
CA ARG A 284 -17.68 1.58 30.98
C ARG A 284 -17.16 0.60 32.04
N ARG A 285 -16.17 -0.22 31.70
CA ARG A 285 -15.55 -1.15 32.66
C ARG A 285 -14.84 -0.41 33.79
N ASP A 286 -14.06 0.60 33.46
CA ASP A 286 -13.32 1.41 34.44
C ASP A 286 -14.30 2.14 35.37
N GLU A 287 -15.38 2.72 34.82
CA GLU A 287 -16.46 3.35 35.59
C GLU A 287 -17.17 2.35 36.54
N GLU A 288 -17.45 1.13 36.09
CA GLU A 288 -18.05 0.10 36.94
C GLU A 288 -17.10 -0.39 38.03
N VAL A 289 -15.80 -0.54 37.72
CA VAL A 289 -14.77 -0.87 38.72
C VAL A 289 -14.66 0.24 39.77
N ASP A 290 -14.69 1.50 39.37
CA ASP A 290 -14.63 2.63 40.30
C ASP A 290 -15.87 2.67 41.22
N LYS A 291 -17.07 2.46 40.67
CA LYS A 291 -18.31 2.35 41.46
C LYS A 291 -18.23 1.19 42.45
N PHE A 292 -17.78 0.02 41.99
CA PHE A 292 -17.65 -1.17 42.83
C PHE A 292 -16.64 -0.94 43.97
N ASN A 293 -15.47 -0.37 43.67
CA ASN A 293 -14.46 -0.06 44.69
C ASN A 293 -14.98 0.93 45.74
N ARG A 294 -15.77 1.94 45.33
CA ARG A 294 -16.45 2.84 46.28
C ARG A 294 -17.44 2.09 47.16
N LEU A 295 -18.25 1.20 46.58
CA LEU A 295 -19.20 0.37 47.33
C LEU A 295 -18.49 -0.51 48.36
N VAL A 296 -17.40 -1.18 47.97
CA VAL A 296 -16.59 -2.01 48.88
C VAL A 296 -16.05 -1.16 50.02
N LYS A 297 -15.46 0.00 49.73
CA LYS A 297 -14.92 0.91 50.76
C LYS A 297 -16.01 1.34 51.76
N LEU A 298 -17.20 1.71 51.28
CA LEU A 298 -18.33 2.06 52.14
C LEU A 298 -18.77 0.85 52.98
N SER A 299 -18.83 -0.35 52.39
CA SER A 299 -19.20 -1.56 53.14
C SER A 299 -18.19 -1.91 54.23
N GLU A 300 -16.90 -1.72 53.98
CA GLU A 300 -15.84 -1.92 54.98
C GLU A 300 -15.92 -0.89 56.11
N GLN A 301 -16.20 0.38 55.78
CA GLN A 301 -16.43 1.43 56.77
C GLN A 301 -17.62 1.10 57.66
N TYR A 302 -18.75 0.69 57.06
CA TYR A 302 -19.93 0.26 57.81
C TYR A 302 -19.64 -0.96 58.71
N ASN A 303 -18.90 -1.96 58.20
CA ASN A 303 -18.56 -3.12 59.04
C ASN A 303 -17.68 -2.71 60.23
N LYS A 304 -16.74 -1.77 60.04
CA LYS A 304 -15.95 -1.21 61.15
C LYS A 304 -16.84 -0.51 62.18
N THR A 305 -17.86 0.22 61.77
CA THR A 305 -18.77 0.88 62.72
C THR A 305 -19.62 -0.12 63.50
N LEU A 306 -20.04 -1.22 62.87
CA LEU A 306 -20.69 -2.33 63.59
C LEU A 306 -19.77 -2.93 64.66
N ILE A 307 -18.49 -3.18 64.35
CA ILE A 307 -17.51 -3.69 65.31
C ILE A 307 -17.32 -2.71 66.48
N ILE A 308 -17.21 -1.41 66.19
CA ILE A 308 -17.09 -0.36 67.22
C ILE A 308 -18.33 -0.35 68.12
N ARG A 309 -19.53 -0.37 67.55
CA ARG A 309 -20.80 -0.39 68.30
C ARG A 309 -20.93 -1.63 69.18
N GLN A 310 -20.57 -2.80 68.65
CA GLN A 310 -20.57 -4.05 69.42
C GLN A 310 -19.59 -3.97 70.61
N TYR A 311 -18.42 -3.37 70.42
CA TYR A 311 -17.46 -3.19 71.50
C TYR A 311 -17.97 -2.20 72.57
N ILE A 312 -18.54 -1.06 72.16
CA ILE A 312 -19.15 -0.08 73.08
C ILE A 312 -20.23 -0.76 73.93
N GLU A 313 -21.10 -1.55 73.31
CA GLU A 313 -22.15 -2.28 74.01
C GLU A 313 -21.57 -3.32 74.98
N ALA A 314 -20.54 -4.08 74.56
CA ALA A 314 -19.86 -5.03 75.44
C ALA A 314 -19.21 -4.36 76.67
N VAL A 315 -18.58 -3.19 76.47
CA VAL A 315 -18.00 -2.39 77.57
C VAL A 315 -19.09 -1.91 78.53
N LYS A 316 -20.21 -1.40 77.99
CA LYS A 316 -21.38 -0.98 78.76
C LYS A 316 -21.94 -2.12 79.60
N GLN A 317 -22.20 -3.28 79.01
CA GLN A 317 -22.71 -4.47 79.70
C GLN A 317 -21.77 -4.95 80.81
N LYS A 318 -20.45 -4.98 80.55
CA LYS A 318 -19.45 -5.33 81.57
C LYS A 318 -19.44 -4.34 82.74
N ALA A 319 -19.56 -3.04 82.46
CA ALA A 319 -19.59 -2.01 83.49
C ALA A 319 -20.86 -2.12 84.38
N ILE A 320 -22.01 -2.45 83.78
CA ILE A 320 -23.26 -2.74 84.49
C ILE A 320 -23.10 -3.96 85.40
N ASN A 321 -22.58 -5.07 84.87
CA ASN A 321 -22.46 -6.34 85.61
C ASN A 321 -21.52 -6.26 86.83
N ILE A 322 -20.52 -5.38 86.80
CA ILE A 322 -19.56 -5.19 87.91
C ILE A 322 -19.98 -4.00 88.80
N ASN A 323 -21.16 -3.42 88.56
CA ASN A 323 -21.70 -2.26 89.28
C ASN A 323 -20.74 -1.06 89.32
N ASN A 324 -19.97 -0.87 88.24
CA ASN A 324 -18.91 0.12 88.11
C ASN A 324 -19.21 1.07 86.92
N LEU A 325 -20.42 1.59 86.90
CA LEU A 325 -20.91 2.55 85.91
C LEU A 325 -20.69 3.97 86.45
N THR A 326 -19.47 4.48 86.30
CA THR A 326 -19.10 5.84 86.74
C THR A 326 -19.53 6.89 85.71
N PRO A 327 -19.69 8.16 86.11
CA PRO A 327 -19.97 9.27 85.19
C PRO A 327 -18.94 9.36 84.05
N GLU A 328 -17.65 9.18 84.34
CA GLU A 328 -16.57 9.20 83.34
C GLU A 328 -16.73 8.10 82.26
N LYS A 329 -17.25 6.92 82.63
CA LYS A 329 -17.50 5.85 81.65
C LYS A 329 -18.71 6.14 80.78
N LEU A 330 -19.74 6.80 81.33
CA LEU A 330 -20.89 7.23 80.54
C LEU A 330 -20.49 8.28 79.51
N GLU A 331 -19.65 9.23 79.90
CA GLU A 331 -19.08 10.23 78.99
C GLU A 331 -18.22 9.58 77.89
N TRP A 332 -17.40 8.59 78.23
CA TRP A 332 -16.65 7.83 77.23
C TRP A 332 -17.55 7.03 76.28
N ILE A 333 -18.64 6.42 76.77
CA ILE A 333 -19.60 5.69 75.93
C ILE A 333 -20.29 6.64 74.95
N ASP A 334 -20.70 7.83 75.41
CA ASP A 334 -21.33 8.84 74.55
C ASP A 334 -20.35 9.36 73.49
N TRP A 335 -19.13 9.70 73.89
CA TRP A 335 -18.06 10.07 72.97
C TRP A 335 -17.79 8.98 71.92
N ALA A 336 -17.62 7.72 72.35
CA ALA A 336 -17.33 6.60 71.44
C ALA A 336 -18.50 6.34 70.48
N THR A 337 -19.74 6.53 70.92
CA THR A 337 -20.94 6.40 70.08
C THR A 337 -20.97 7.50 69.02
N ASN A 338 -20.69 8.75 69.40
CA ASN A 338 -20.58 9.88 68.46
C ASN A 338 -19.49 9.64 67.41
N LYS A 339 -18.33 9.09 67.81
CA LYS A 339 -17.26 8.71 66.87
C LYS A 339 -17.66 7.55 65.95
N ALA A 340 -18.45 6.60 66.42
CA ALA A 340 -18.98 5.52 65.58
C ALA A 340 -19.96 6.06 64.52
N ASP A 341 -20.79 7.03 64.88
CA ASP A 341 -21.76 7.67 63.98
C ASP A 341 -21.10 8.62 62.95
N TRP A 342 -19.94 9.20 63.29
CA TRP A 342 -19.11 9.97 62.36
C TRP A 342 -18.50 9.09 61.26
N VAL A 343 -17.97 7.92 61.63
CA VAL A 343 -17.37 6.98 60.66
C VAL A 343 -18.44 6.19 59.88
N ASP A 344 -19.69 6.18 60.34
CA ASP A 344 -20.76 5.39 59.73
C ASP A 344 -21.18 6.01 58.38
N PRO A 345 -20.92 5.34 57.25
CA PRO A 345 -21.20 5.88 55.92
C PRO A 345 -22.71 6.11 55.67
N LEU A 346 -23.60 5.56 56.50
CA LEU A 346 -25.05 5.77 56.42
C LEU A 346 -25.53 6.97 57.26
N ILE A 347 -24.80 7.34 58.31
CA ILE A 347 -25.17 8.45 59.21
C ILE A 347 -24.38 9.70 58.87
N ASN A 348 -23.06 9.57 58.62
CA ASN A 348 -22.12 10.65 58.36
C ASN A 348 -22.34 11.85 59.31
N LYS A 349 -22.41 11.56 60.62
CA LYS A 349 -22.57 12.63 61.62
C LYS A 349 -21.31 13.50 61.60
N PRO A 350 -21.41 14.83 61.45
CA PRO A 350 -20.22 15.67 61.48
C PRO A 350 -19.55 15.62 62.86
N ASP A 351 -18.23 15.63 62.87
CA ASP A 351 -17.42 15.64 64.09
C ASP A 351 -16.75 16.99 64.28
N ASP A 352 -17.07 17.65 65.40
CA ASP A 352 -16.65 19.04 65.66
C ASP A 352 -15.12 19.24 65.75
N ILE A 353 -14.32 18.16 65.79
CA ILE A 353 -12.86 18.21 65.95
C ILE A 353 -12.11 17.59 64.75
N LEU A 354 -12.67 16.55 64.12
CA LEU A 354 -11.97 15.74 63.12
C LEU A 354 -12.42 15.95 61.66
N ASP A 355 -13.53 16.65 61.43
CA ASP A 355 -13.91 17.17 60.11
C ASP A 355 -13.20 18.49 59.79
#